data_AF-A0A382VDI0-F1
#
_entry.id   AF-A0A382VDI0-F1
#
_cell.length_a   1.000
_cell.length_b   1.000
_cell.length_c   1.000
_cell.angle_alpha   90.00
_cell.angle_beta   90.00
_cell.angle_gamma   90.00
#
_symmetry.space_group_name_H-M   'P 1'
#
loop_
_entity.id
_entity.type
_entity.pdbx_description
1 polymer ?
#
loop_
_entity_poly.entity_id
_entity_poly.type
_entity_poly.pdbx_seq_one_letter_code
_entity_poly.pdbx_strand_id
1 'polypeptide(L)'
;MQRWDGRLRKYANRYLHRPDLEKDKSFQSIYSKVGTRESKYTLTSMERCFSLYKAIQYIVKGNIPGDIVECGVWRGGSAMLAALTLIENKQTYRKIYLYDTYEGMPEPTDKDIDIHGVPYRSLWKKEKDLLTVSLDEVKENMHATGYPIENIIFVKGMVEDTIPRTIPNQVALLRLDTDL
;
A
#
# COMPACT_ATOMS: atom_id res chain seq x y z
N MET A 1 0.95 -9.54 30.77
CA MET A 1 -0.38 -9.14 30.25
C MET A 1 -0.56 -9.81 28.90
N GLN A 2 -1.63 -10.59 28.69
CA GLN A 2 -1.80 -11.46 27.52
C GLN A 2 -1.75 -10.65 26.22
N ARG A 3 -0.69 -10.87 25.42
CA ARG A 3 -0.68 -10.54 23.99
C ARG A 3 -1.92 -11.17 23.37
N TRP A 4 -2.62 -10.40 22.55
CA TRP A 4 -3.84 -10.78 21.83
C TRP A 4 -3.79 -12.25 21.36
N ASP A 5 -4.69 -13.07 21.91
CA ASP A 5 -4.78 -14.49 21.59
C ASP A 5 -5.13 -14.68 20.11
N GLY A 6 -4.24 -15.31 19.34
CA GLY A 6 -4.48 -15.66 17.94
C GLY A 6 -5.75 -16.49 17.71
N ARG A 7 -6.28 -17.15 18.76
CA ARG A 7 -7.58 -17.82 18.72
C ARG A 7 -8.73 -16.83 18.56
N LEU A 8 -8.72 -15.68 19.23
CA LEU A 8 -9.76 -14.65 19.08
C LEU A 8 -9.80 -14.07 17.66
N ARG A 9 -8.64 -13.92 17.01
CA ARG A 9 -8.54 -13.48 15.60
C ARG A 9 -9.15 -14.51 14.63
N LYS A 10 -9.07 -15.80 14.96
CA LYS A 10 -9.70 -16.90 14.22
C LYS A 10 -11.22 -16.93 14.40
N TYR A 11 -11.74 -16.57 15.58
CA TYR A 11 -13.18 -16.47 15.85
C TYR A 11 -13.80 -15.20 15.27
N ALA A 12 -13.10 -14.06 15.34
CA ALA A 12 -13.52 -12.82 14.69
C ALA A 12 -13.67 -13.02 13.16
N ASN A 13 -12.66 -13.58 12.49
CA ASN A 13 -12.73 -13.81 11.04
C ASN A 13 -13.77 -14.83 10.57
N ARG A 14 -14.30 -15.69 11.46
CA ARG A 14 -15.21 -16.79 11.06
C ARG A 14 -16.67 -16.35 10.93
N TYR A 15 -17.04 -15.19 11.49
CA TYR A 15 -18.43 -14.70 11.52
C TYR A 15 -18.61 -13.26 11.02
N LEU A 16 -17.54 -12.64 10.51
CA LEU A 16 -17.64 -11.32 9.91
C LEU A 16 -18.07 -11.47 8.45
N HIS A 17 -19.37 -11.64 8.23
CA HIS A 17 -19.96 -11.42 6.90
C HIS A 17 -19.73 -9.95 6.55
N ARG A 18 -19.05 -9.67 5.44
CA ARG A 18 -18.73 -8.32 4.98
C ARG A 18 -19.51 -8.01 3.71
N PRO A 19 -20.85 -7.88 3.78
CA PRO A 19 -21.68 -7.77 2.59
C PRO A 19 -21.26 -6.60 1.70
N ASP A 20 -20.82 -5.48 2.27
CA ASP A 20 -20.40 -4.32 1.48
C ASP A 20 -19.15 -4.58 0.64
N LEU A 21 -18.19 -5.32 1.20
CA LEU A 21 -16.96 -5.70 0.49
C LEU A 21 -17.26 -6.84 -0.49
N GLU A 22 -17.93 -7.89 -0.03
CA GLU A 22 -18.21 -9.13 -0.77
C GLU A 22 -19.17 -8.91 -1.96
N LYS A 23 -20.13 -7.97 -1.83
CA LYS A 23 -21.12 -7.70 -2.89
C LYS A 23 -20.65 -6.65 -3.91
N ASP A 24 -19.62 -5.86 -3.60
CA ASP A 24 -19.05 -4.90 -4.56
C ASP A 24 -18.22 -5.64 -5.62
N LYS A 25 -18.88 -6.05 -6.71
CA LYS A 25 -18.26 -6.86 -7.78
C LYS A 25 -17.07 -6.16 -8.46
N SER A 26 -17.12 -4.83 -8.59
CA SER A 26 -16.01 -4.05 -9.15
C SER A 26 -14.79 -4.14 -8.24
N PHE A 27 -14.98 -3.90 -6.94
CA PHE A 27 -13.92 -4.06 -5.97
C PHE A 27 -13.36 -5.49 -5.97
N GLN A 28 -14.23 -6.52 -5.94
CA GLN A 28 -13.78 -7.92 -5.95
C GLN A 28 -12.96 -8.25 -7.20
N SER A 29 -13.36 -7.75 -8.37
CA SER A 29 -12.62 -7.95 -9.62
C SER A 29 -11.21 -7.35 -9.54
N ILE A 30 -11.07 -6.13 -9.04
CA ILE A 30 -9.77 -5.47 -8.88
C ILE A 30 -8.95 -6.17 -7.77
N TYR A 31 -9.55 -6.41 -6.61
CA TYR A 31 -8.91 -7.01 -5.44
C TYR A 31 -8.37 -8.41 -5.73
N SER A 32 -9.08 -9.21 -6.54
CA SER A 32 -8.62 -10.54 -6.95
C SER A 32 -7.27 -10.53 -7.69
N LYS A 33 -6.91 -9.40 -8.32
CA LYS A 33 -5.64 -9.24 -9.06
C LYS A 33 -4.46 -8.85 -8.16
N VAL A 34 -4.72 -8.34 -6.95
CA VAL A 34 -3.69 -7.71 -6.12
C VAL A 34 -3.63 -8.21 -4.68
N GLY A 35 -4.70 -8.78 -4.12
CA GLY A 35 -4.88 -8.85 -2.67
C GLY A 35 -5.57 -10.09 -2.12
N THR A 36 -5.65 -11.21 -2.84
CA THR A 36 -6.20 -12.45 -2.27
C THR A 36 -5.45 -12.89 -0.99
N ARG A 37 -6.02 -13.83 -0.22
CA ARG A 37 -5.40 -14.38 1.01
C ARG A 37 -3.99 -14.97 0.82
N GLU A 38 -3.60 -15.22 -0.42
CA GLU A 38 -2.29 -15.74 -0.84
C GLU A 38 -1.52 -14.73 -1.71
N SER A 39 -1.96 -13.46 -1.72
CA SER A 39 -1.39 -12.46 -2.62
C SER A 39 0.08 -12.25 -2.33
N LYS A 40 0.86 -12.27 -3.41
CA LYS A 40 2.28 -11.93 -3.37
C LYS A 40 2.48 -10.42 -3.27
N TYR A 41 1.51 -9.58 -3.61
CA TYR A 41 1.73 -8.15 -3.89
C TYR A 41 1.42 -7.18 -2.74
N THR A 42 0.51 -7.53 -1.82
CA THR A 42 0.22 -6.67 -0.65
C THR A 42 0.02 -7.46 0.64
N LEU A 43 0.52 -6.91 1.76
CA LEU A 43 0.21 -7.33 3.13
C LEU A 43 -0.98 -6.54 3.72
N THR A 44 -1.51 -5.59 2.96
CA THR A 44 -2.66 -4.77 3.35
C THR A 44 -3.92 -5.63 3.42
N SER A 45 -4.73 -5.46 4.47
CA SER A 45 -5.96 -6.24 4.62
C SER A 45 -7.01 -5.82 3.60
N MET A 46 -7.98 -6.70 3.34
CA MET A 46 -9.07 -6.43 2.41
C MET A 46 -9.82 -5.13 2.73
N GLU A 47 -10.04 -4.83 4.01
CA GLU A 47 -10.69 -3.61 4.47
C GLU A 47 -9.90 -2.37 4.11
N ARG A 48 -8.58 -2.39 4.35
CA ARG A 48 -7.70 -1.27 3.99
C ARG A 48 -7.63 -1.09 2.47
N CYS A 49 -7.60 -2.19 1.70
CA CYS A 49 -7.72 -2.13 0.25
C CYS A 49 -9.07 -1.54 -0.18
N PHE A 50 -10.18 -1.96 0.44
CA PHE A 50 -11.51 -1.41 0.14
C PHE A 50 -11.59 0.08 0.44
N SER A 51 -11.03 0.53 1.56
CA SER A 51 -10.93 1.95 1.90
C SER A 51 -10.14 2.73 0.84
N LEU A 52 -8.99 2.20 0.38
CA LEU A 52 -8.21 2.82 -0.70
C LEU A 52 -9.02 2.90 -2.00
N TYR A 53 -9.66 1.81 -2.41
CA TYR A 53 -10.54 1.77 -3.58
C TYR A 53 -11.65 2.84 -3.48
N LYS A 54 -12.33 2.96 -2.33
CA LYS A 54 -13.36 3.98 -2.12
C LYS A 54 -12.82 5.40 -2.12
N ALA A 55 -11.63 5.62 -1.57
CA ALA A 55 -10.97 6.93 -1.62
C ALA A 55 -10.68 7.36 -3.06
N ILE A 56 -10.14 6.46 -3.89
CA ILE A 56 -9.91 6.73 -5.32
C ILE A 56 -11.25 7.00 -6.03
N GLN A 57 -12.29 6.20 -5.79
CA GLN A 57 -13.61 6.46 -6.37
C GLN A 57 -14.16 7.83 -5.98
N TYR A 58 -13.96 8.26 -4.73
CA TYR A 58 -14.37 9.57 -4.26
C TYR A 58 -13.62 10.70 -4.98
N ILE A 59 -12.30 10.59 -5.10
CA ILE A 59 -11.44 11.54 -5.84
C ILE A 59 -11.88 11.69 -7.29
N VAL A 60 -12.13 10.57 -7.97
CA VAL A 60 -12.61 10.56 -9.35
C VAL A 60 -13.97 11.25 -9.45
N LYS A 61 -14.95 10.83 -8.64
CA LYS A 61 -16.33 11.36 -8.70
C LYS A 61 -16.39 12.85 -8.38
N GLY A 62 -15.56 13.30 -7.44
CA GLY A 62 -15.45 14.70 -7.05
C GLY A 62 -14.57 15.55 -7.97
N ASN A 63 -13.95 14.96 -9.00
CA ASN A 63 -12.94 15.62 -9.84
C ASN A 63 -11.85 16.34 -9.01
N ILE A 64 -11.44 15.73 -7.88
CA ILE A 64 -10.45 16.33 -6.99
C ILE A 64 -9.11 16.35 -7.72
N PRO A 65 -8.48 17.52 -7.93
CA PRO A 65 -7.23 17.60 -8.69
C PRO A 65 -6.04 17.09 -7.87
N GLY A 66 -4.99 16.65 -8.57
CA GLY A 66 -3.74 16.18 -7.96
C GLY A 66 -3.44 14.69 -8.17
N ASP A 67 -2.28 14.29 -7.70
CA ASP A 67 -1.69 12.96 -7.90
C ASP A 67 -1.92 12.04 -6.71
N ILE A 68 -1.67 10.75 -6.92
CA ILE A 68 -1.73 9.72 -5.87
C ILE A 68 -0.33 9.48 -5.34
N VAL A 69 -0.17 9.48 -4.02
CA VAL A 69 1.10 9.27 -3.34
C VAL A 69 1.01 8.11 -2.36
N GLU A 70 2.00 7.23 -2.40
CA GLU A 70 2.21 6.18 -1.41
C GLU A 70 3.64 6.23 -0.87
N CYS A 71 3.77 6.24 0.46
CA CYS A 71 5.03 6.12 1.18
C CYS A 71 5.05 4.77 1.90
N GLY A 72 5.99 3.90 1.57
CA GLY A 72 5.98 2.49 1.97
C GLY A 72 5.17 1.65 0.98
N VAL A 73 5.85 1.08 0.00
CA VAL A 73 5.25 0.47 -1.20
C VAL A 73 5.37 -1.06 -1.15
N TRP A 74 6.45 -1.60 -0.57
CA TRP A 74 6.77 -3.03 -0.62
C TRP A 74 6.71 -3.56 -2.06
N ARG A 75 5.91 -4.60 -2.33
CA ARG A 75 5.70 -5.14 -3.70
C ARG A 75 4.71 -4.36 -4.55
N GLY A 76 4.15 -3.27 -4.03
CA GLY A 76 3.31 -2.34 -4.78
C GLY A 76 1.84 -2.72 -4.88
N GLY A 77 1.33 -3.75 -4.19
CA GLY A 77 -0.04 -4.20 -4.38
C GLY A 77 -1.13 -3.16 -4.03
N SER A 78 -0.85 -2.24 -3.09
CA SER A 78 -1.73 -1.10 -2.82
C SER A 78 -1.72 -0.08 -3.96
N ALA A 79 -0.53 0.31 -4.45
CA ALA A 79 -0.39 1.11 -5.67
C ALA A 79 -1.05 0.46 -6.90
N MET A 80 -0.91 -0.85 -7.08
CA MET A 80 -1.57 -1.59 -8.16
C MET A 80 -3.09 -1.51 -8.04
N LEU A 81 -3.64 -1.64 -6.82
CA LEU A 81 -5.08 -1.45 -6.57
C LEU A 81 -5.53 -0.05 -6.99
N ALA A 82 -4.77 0.99 -6.62
CA ALA A 82 -5.07 2.38 -7.00
C ALA A 82 -5.02 2.56 -8.52
N ALA A 83 -3.97 2.05 -9.19
CA ALA A 83 -3.80 2.12 -10.63
C ALA A 83 -4.97 1.44 -11.39
N LEU A 84 -5.33 0.22 -10.99
CA LEU A 84 -6.45 -0.52 -11.58
C LEU A 84 -7.80 0.19 -11.35
N THR A 85 -7.98 0.81 -10.19
CA THR A 85 -9.19 1.59 -9.89
C THR A 85 -9.26 2.85 -10.77
N LEU A 86 -8.14 3.54 -10.98
CA LEU A 86 -8.06 4.68 -11.88
C LEU A 86 -8.33 4.29 -13.33
N ILE A 87 -7.83 3.13 -13.79
CA ILE A 87 -8.11 2.57 -15.13
C ILE A 87 -9.60 2.29 -15.29
N GLU A 88 -10.23 1.61 -14.33
CA GLU A 88 -11.68 1.33 -14.36
C GLU A 88 -12.50 2.63 -14.51
N ASN A 89 -12.00 3.71 -13.91
CA ASN A 89 -12.61 5.03 -13.91
C ASN A 89 -12.10 5.97 -15.03
N LYS A 90 -11.30 5.46 -15.98
CA LYS A 90 -10.76 6.21 -17.13
C LYS A 90 -9.93 7.46 -16.74
N GLN A 91 -9.25 7.43 -15.59
CA GLN A 91 -8.42 8.53 -15.06
C GLN A 91 -6.93 8.15 -15.05
N THR A 92 -6.40 7.87 -16.24
CA THR A 92 -5.00 7.45 -16.43
C THR A 92 -4.00 8.61 -16.61
N TYR A 93 -4.45 9.85 -16.42
CA TYR A 93 -3.60 11.05 -16.53
C TYR A 93 -2.92 11.43 -15.21
N ARG A 94 -3.37 10.88 -14.07
CA ARG A 94 -2.81 11.18 -12.75
C ARG A 94 -1.48 10.46 -12.62
N LYS A 95 -0.51 11.09 -11.96
CA LYS A 95 0.71 10.40 -11.58
C LYS A 95 0.49 9.61 -10.30
N ILE A 96 1.21 8.50 -10.20
CA ILE A 96 1.29 7.69 -8.99
C ILE A 96 2.74 7.76 -8.51
N TYR A 97 2.98 8.46 -7.41
CA TYR A 97 4.29 8.58 -6.79
C TYR A 97 4.46 7.49 -5.73
N LEU A 98 5.52 6.72 -5.87
CA LEU A 98 5.85 5.57 -5.03
C LEU A 98 7.18 5.85 -4.33
N TYR A 99 7.14 6.12 -3.04
CA TYR A 99 8.32 6.39 -2.20
C TYR A 99 8.64 5.15 -1.38
N ASP A 100 9.83 4.58 -1.59
CA ASP A 100 10.32 3.43 -0.86
C ASP A 100 11.84 3.37 -0.96
N THR A 101 12.48 2.67 -0.02
CA THR A 101 13.91 2.37 -0.11
C THR A 101 14.19 1.39 -1.25
N TYR A 102 13.23 0.49 -1.54
CA TYR A 102 13.39 -0.65 -2.45
C TYR A 102 14.61 -1.55 -2.11
N GLU A 103 15.00 -1.51 -0.83
CA GLU A 103 16.13 -2.24 -0.26
C GLU A 103 15.71 -2.95 1.05
N GLY A 104 14.43 -2.85 1.41
CA GLY A 104 13.87 -3.34 2.68
C GLY A 104 13.89 -2.28 3.78
N MET A 105 13.49 -2.67 4.98
CA MET A 105 13.41 -1.74 6.10
C MET A 105 14.80 -1.32 6.60
N PRO A 106 15.02 -0.02 6.85
CA PRO A 106 16.25 0.48 7.46
C PRO A 106 16.46 -0.13 8.86
N GLU A 107 17.70 -0.17 9.32
CA GLU A 107 17.98 -0.67 10.67
C GLU A 107 17.35 0.25 11.73
N PRO A 108 16.53 -0.29 12.66
CA PRO A 108 15.87 0.52 13.67
C PRO A 108 16.86 1.10 14.68
N THR A 109 16.70 2.39 14.93
CA THR A 109 17.30 3.14 16.00
C THR A 109 16.61 2.86 17.34
N ASP A 110 17.18 3.39 18.43
CA ASP A 110 16.58 3.24 19.76
C ASP A 110 15.30 4.08 19.95
N LYS A 111 14.97 4.95 18.98
CA LYS A 111 13.72 5.72 18.95
C LYS A 111 12.55 4.93 18.36
N ASP A 112 12.85 3.83 17.67
CA ASP A 112 11.86 3.00 16.99
C ASP A 112 11.23 2.01 17.97
N ILE A 113 10.29 2.54 18.74
CA ILE A 113 9.55 1.83 19.78
C ILE A 113 8.07 1.81 19.45
N ASP A 114 7.38 0.72 19.79
CA ASP A 114 5.93 0.67 19.66
C ASP A 114 5.24 1.55 20.73
N ILE A 115 3.91 1.64 20.67
CA ILE A 115 3.08 2.40 21.61
C ILE A 115 3.20 1.92 23.08
N HIS A 116 3.85 0.77 23.31
CA HIS A 116 4.11 0.20 24.62
C HIS A 116 5.58 0.30 25.03
N GLY A 117 6.42 0.98 24.23
CA GLY A 117 7.84 1.18 24.49
C GLY A 117 8.71 -0.04 24.14
N VAL A 118 8.20 -1.00 23.36
CA VAL A 118 8.97 -2.18 22.94
C VAL A 118 9.82 -1.81 21.72
N PRO A 119 11.16 -2.00 21.77
CA PRO A 119 12.03 -1.72 20.62
C PRO A 119 11.76 -2.63 19.43
N TYR A 120 11.64 -2.03 18.25
CA TYR A 120 11.33 -2.75 17.01
C TYR A 120 12.50 -3.62 16.50
N ARG A 121 13.74 -3.37 16.96
CA ARG A 121 14.95 -4.14 16.58
C ARG A 121 14.79 -5.67 16.74
N SER A 122 13.98 -6.12 17.69
CA SER A 122 13.73 -7.56 17.92
C SER A 122 12.90 -8.23 16.82
N LEU A 123 12.02 -7.47 16.15
CA LEU A 123 11.18 -7.93 15.05
C LEU A 123 11.90 -7.74 13.71
N TRP A 124 12.59 -6.61 13.54
CA TRP A 124 13.30 -6.27 12.31
C TRP A 124 14.24 -7.38 11.81
N LYS A 125 15.03 -8.01 12.70
CA LYS A 125 15.95 -9.10 12.31
C LYS A 125 15.25 -10.28 11.64
N LYS A 126 13.98 -10.53 11.96
CA LYS A 126 13.19 -11.64 11.40
C LYS A 126 12.45 -11.24 10.13
N GLU A 127 12.10 -9.96 10.02
CA GLU A 127 11.23 -9.45 8.96
C GLU A 127 12.00 -8.80 7.81
N LYS A 128 13.24 -8.33 8.05
CA LYS A 128 14.05 -7.61 7.05
C LYS A 128 14.13 -8.34 5.71
N ASP A 129 14.45 -9.63 5.72
CA ASP A 129 14.66 -10.39 4.48
C ASP A 129 13.34 -10.68 3.75
N LEU A 130 12.21 -10.72 4.47
CA LEU A 130 10.88 -10.91 3.90
C LEU A 130 10.33 -9.62 3.28
N LEU A 131 10.77 -8.47 3.79
CA LEU A 131 10.30 -7.14 3.39
C LEU A 131 11.22 -6.47 2.37
N THR A 132 12.42 -7.00 2.14
CA THR A 132 13.28 -6.55 1.05
C THR A 132 12.70 -6.92 -0.31
N VAL A 133 12.38 -5.89 -1.09
CA VAL A 133 11.83 -5.98 -2.45
C VAL A 133 12.59 -5.00 -3.32
N SER A 134 13.09 -5.45 -4.46
CA SER A 134 13.86 -4.60 -5.37
C SER A 134 12.95 -3.66 -6.16
N LEU A 135 13.51 -2.54 -6.60
CA LEU A 135 12.79 -1.58 -7.45
C LEU A 135 12.32 -2.24 -8.76
N ASP A 136 13.10 -3.16 -9.32
CA ASP A 136 12.74 -3.83 -10.56
C ASP A 136 11.53 -4.76 -10.39
N GLU A 137 11.43 -5.48 -9.26
CA GLU A 137 10.24 -6.27 -8.93
C GLU A 137 9.00 -5.37 -8.83
N VAL A 138 9.10 -4.20 -8.19
CA VAL A 138 7.96 -3.27 -8.09
C VAL A 138 7.59 -2.69 -9.46
N LYS A 139 8.57 -2.37 -10.31
CA LYS A 139 8.31 -1.92 -11.69
C LYS A 139 7.56 -2.97 -12.49
N GLU A 140 8.01 -4.22 -12.45
CA GLU A 140 7.34 -5.35 -13.13
C GLU A 140 5.88 -5.47 -12.66
N ASN A 141 5.65 -5.44 -11.36
CA ASN A 141 4.31 -5.52 -10.78
C ASN A 141 3.42 -4.34 -11.23
N MET A 142 3.95 -3.11 -11.19
CA MET A 142 3.22 -1.93 -11.60
C MET A 142 2.91 -1.92 -13.10
N HIS A 143 3.87 -2.31 -13.95
CA HIS A 143 3.67 -2.40 -15.40
C HIS A 143 2.60 -3.44 -15.77
N ALA A 144 2.51 -4.54 -15.02
CA ALA A 144 1.48 -5.57 -15.23
C ALA A 144 0.05 -5.05 -15.04
N THR A 145 -0.16 -3.89 -14.42
CA THR A 145 -1.48 -3.26 -14.29
C THR A 145 -1.99 -2.64 -15.60
N GLY A 146 -1.09 -2.33 -16.54
CA GLY A 146 -1.40 -1.57 -17.75
C GLY A 146 -1.59 -0.07 -17.54
N TYR A 147 -1.24 0.48 -16.37
CA TYR A 147 -1.21 1.93 -16.16
C TYR A 147 -0.10 2.57 -17.01
N PRO A 148 -0.29 3.78 -17.56
CA PRO A 148 0.76 4.43 -18.36
C PRO A 148 2.05 4.57 -17.58
N ILE A 149 3.13 3.97 -18.10
CA ILE A 149 4.42 3.83 -17.39
C ILE A 149 5.01 5.20 -17.07
N GLU A 150 4.84 6.17 -17.97
CA GLU A 150 5.26 7.56 -17.81
C GLU A 150 4.59 8.28 -16.63
N ASN A 151 3.46 7.77 -16.15
CA ASN A 151 2.72 8.31 -15.00
C ASN A 151 3.02 7.56 -13.70
N ILE A 152 3.95 6.60 -13.71
CA ILE A 152 4.38 5.88 -12.50
C ILE A 152 5.76 6.42 -12.10
N ILE A 153 5.81 7.14 -10.98
CA ILE A 153 7.02 7.82 -10.53
C ILE A 153 7.59 7.08 -9.33
N PHE A 154 8.66 6.32 -9.57
CA PHE A 154 9.39 5.63 -8.51
C PHE A 154 10.43 6.56 -7.89
N VAL A 155 10.36 6.75 -6.58
CA VAL A 155 11.28 7.59 -5.82
C VAL A 155 12.03 6.72 -4.83
N LYS A 156 13.25 6.34 -5.21
CA LYS A 156 14.11 5.47 -4.38
C LYS A 156 14.80 6.27 -3.28
N GLY A 157 14.66 5.80 -2.05
CA GLY A 157 15.36 6.31 -0.87
C GLY A 157 14.43 6.39 0.34
N MET A 158 15.00 6.79 1.48
CA MET A 158 14.21 7.08 2.67
C MET A 158 13.27 8.27 2.42
N VAL A 159 12.10 8.27 3.03
CA VAL A 159 11.05 9.28 2.78
C VAL A 159 11.53 10.67 3.23
N GLU A 160 12.18 10.75 4.39
CA GLU A 160 12.77 11.98 4.94
C GLU A 160 13.92 12.55 4.09
N ASP A 161 14.58 11.70 3.31
CA ASP A 161 15.63 12.11 2.40
C ASP A 161 15.03 12.57 1.07
N THR A 162 14.00 11.89 0.59
CA THR A 162 13.46 12.10 -0.77
C THR A 162 12.43 13.23 -0.84
N ILE A 163 11.71 13.49 0.24
CA ILE A 163 10.79 14.63 0.38
C ILE A 163 11.51 15.76 1.13
N PRO A 164 11.50 17.01 0.62
CA PRO A 164 10.67 17.54 -0.47
C PRO A 164 11.34 17.54 -1.86
N ARG A 165 12.48 16.86 -2.05
CA ARG A 165 13.27 16.95 -3.30
C ARG A 165 12.48 16.52 -4.54
N THR A 166 11.73 15.43 -4.44
CA THR A 166 10.83 14.95 -5.48
C THR A 166 9.43 14.89 -4.90
N ILE A 167 8.51 15.73 -5.38
CA ILE A 167 7.11 15.77 -4.93
C ILE A 167 6.17 16.05 -6.11
N PRO A 168 4.90 15.62 -6.06
CA PRO A 168 3.88 16.11 -6.97
C PRO A 168 3.60 17.60 -6.74
N ASN A 169 3.08 18.28 -7.76
CA ASN A 169 2.64 19.67 -7.64
C ASN A 169 1.40 19.80 -6.75
N GLN A 170 0.52 18.79 -6.77
CA GLN A 170 -0.70 18.74 -5.99
C GLN A 170 -1.02 17.28 -5.64
N VAL A 171 -1.47 17.03 -4.42
CA VAL A 171 -1.80 15.69 -3.92
C VAL A 171 -3.32 15.55 -3.80
N ALA A 172 -3.90 14.56 -4.46
CA ALA A 172 -5.29 14.16 -4.27
C ALA A 172 -5.44 13.08 -3.19
N LEU A 173 -4.44 12.20 -3.04
CA LEU A 173 -4.38 11.20 -1.99
C LEU A 173 -2.94 11.00 -1.52
N LEU A 174 -2.75 11.01 -0.20
CA LEU A 174 -1.51 10.60 0.45
C LEU A 174 -1.80 9.37 1.32
N ARG A 175 -1.21 8.22 0.97
CA ARG A 175 -1.22 7.00 1.78
C ARG A 175 0.14 6.87 2.47
N LEU A 176 0.14 6.95 3.80
CA LEU A 176 1.30 6.68 4.63
C LEU A 176 1.20 5.25 5.15
N ASP A 177 2.15 4.40 4.77
CA ASP A 177 2.25 3.00 5.20
C ASP A 177 3.71 2.67 5.51
N THR A 178 4.31 3.54 6.32
CA THR A 178 5.65 3.36 6.90
C THR A 178 5.50 2.87 8.34
N ASP A 179 6.26 1.85 8.71
CA ASP A 179 6.21 1.27 10.06
C ASP A 179 7.22 1.90 11.04
N LEU A 180 8.29 2.52 10.51
CA LEU A 180 9.38 3.17 11.23
C LEU A 180 9.36 4.67 10.96
#